data_AF-A0AAV5Q7M7-F1
#
_entry.id   AF-A0AAV5Q7M7-F1
#
_cell.length_a   1.000
_cell.length_b   1.000
_cell.length_c   1.000
_cell.angle_alpha   90.00
_cell.angle_beta   90.00
_cell.angle_gamma   90.00
#
_symmetry.space_group_name_H-M   'P 1'
#
loop_
_entity.id
_entity.type
_entity.pdbx_description
1 polymer ?
#
loop_
_entity_poly.entity_id
_entity_poly.type
_entity_poly.pdbx_seq_one_letter_code
_entity_poly.pdbx_strand_id
1 'polypeptide(L)' 'MSYPVYFKEPVRWLRYQAHNKPHLFFSGFIAFMGPVFLFAGTPLRRKFLYADAEPLPLDGYPVPKGERKALTGYED' A
#
# COMPACT_ATOMS: atom_id res chain seq x y z
N MET A 1 -29.24 -25.81 6.83
CA MET A 1 -28.38 -25.17 7.85
C MET A 1 -29.12 -23.95 8.37
N SER A 2 -29.42 -23.87 9.68
CA SER A 2 -30.03 -22.66 10.26
C SER A 2 -29.08 -21.45 10.14
N TYR A 3 -29.64 -20.26 9.96
CA TYR A 3 -28.85 -19.02 9.86
C TYR A 3 -28.19 -18.72 11.22
N PRO A 4 -26.85 -18.71 11.32
CA PRO A 4 -26.16 -18.44 12.58
C PRO A 4 -26.28 -16.98 12.99
N VAL A 5 -26.35 -16.70 14.30
CA VAL A 5 -26.40 -15.33 14.83
C VAL A 5 -24.97 -14.79 14.96
N TYR A 6 -24.67 -13.67 14.28
CA TYR A 6 -23.33 -13.08 14.22
C TYR A 6 -22.67 -12.88 15.59
N PHE A 7 -23.36 -12.25 16.54
CA PHE A 7 -22.81 -11.92 17.87
C PHE A 7 -22.68 -13.12 18.83
N LYS A 8 -23.23 -14.28 18.47
CA LYS A 8 -23.19 -15.49 19.31
C LYS A 8 -22.23 -16.54 18.76
N GLU A 9 -22.14 -16.66 17.44
CA GLU A 9 -21.34 -17.69 16.76
C GLU A 9 -20.56 -17.10 15.57
N PRO A 10 -19.63 -16.15 15.79
CA PRO A 10 -19.01 -15.38 14.70
C PRO A 10 -18.23 -16.25 13.71
N VAL A 11 -17.50 -17.27 14.19
CA VAL A 11 -16.75 -18.20 13.32
C VAL A 11 -17.69 -19.02 12.44
N ARG A 12 -18.79 -19.51 13.01
CA ARG A 12 -19.80 -20.26 12.25
C ARG A 12 -20.53 -19.35 11.26
N TRP A 13 -20.77 -18.09 11.62
CA TRP A 13 -21.36 -17.09 10.73
C TRP A 13 -20.47 -16.80 9.52
N LEU A 14 -19.16 -16.57 9.72
CA LEU A 14 -18.22 -16.38 8.62
C LEU A 14 -18.21 -17.59 7.69
N ARG A 15 -18.11 -18.82 8.24
CA ARG A 15 -18.17 -20.05 7.45
C ARG A 15 -19.48 -20.19 6.68
N TYR A 16 -20.61 -19.87 7.31
CA TYR A 16 -21.92 -19.89 6.66
C TYR A 16 -21.98 -18.91 5.48
N GLN A 17 -21.49 -17.67 5.65
CA GLN A 17 -21.48 -16.69 4.56
C GLN A 17 -20.53 -17.08 3.43
N ALA A 18 -19.36 -17.64 3.75
CA ALA A 18 -18.43 -18.14 2.75
C ALA A 18 -19.04 -19.23 1.86
N HIS A 19 -19.84 -20.14 2.43
CA HIS A 19 -20.49 -21.22 1.67
C HIS A 19 -21.79 -20.81 0.97
N ASN A 20 -22.66 -20.05 1.63
CA ASN A 20 -24.01 -19.76 1.11
C ASN A 20 -24.08 -18.48 0.26
N LYS A 21 -23.18 -17.52 0.51
CA LYS A 21 -23.10 -16.23 -0.20
C LYS A 21 -21.64 -15.88 -0.52
N PRO A 22 -20.93 -16.73 -1.28
CA PRO A 22 -19.50 -16.56 -1.53
C PRO A 22 -19.18 -15.20 -2.18
N HIS A 23 -20.05 -14.74 -3.08
CA HIS A 23 -19.86 -13.47 -3.78
C HIS A 23 -19.81 -12.26 -2.83
N LEU A 24 -20.61 -12.23 -1.76
CA LEU A 24 -20.56 -11.14 -0.77
C LEU A 24 -19.38 -11.32 0.18
N PHE A 25 -19.14 -12.55 0.64
CA PHE A 25 -18.10 -12.83 1.61
C PHE A 25 -16.71 -12.53 1.05
N PHE A 26 -16.37 -13.08 -0.12
CA PHE A 26 -15.03 -12.92 -0.69
C PHE A 26 -14.78 -11.53 -1.26
N SER A 27 -15.79 -10.85 -1.83
CA SER A 27 -15.63 -9.46 -2.28
C SER A 27 -15.31 -8.53 -1.10
N GLY A 28 -16.08 -8.63 -0.01
CA GLY A 28 -15.84 -7.86 1.21
C GLY A 28 -14.51 -8.22 1.87
N PHE A 29 -14.16 -9.51 1.91
CA PHE A 29 -12.88 -9.96 2.47
C PHE A 29 -11.68 -9.40 1.69
N ILE A 30 -11.69 -9.51 0.36
CA ILE A 30 -10.61 -8.97 -0.49
C ILE A 30 -10.52 -7.44 -0.35
N ALA A 31 -11.66 -6.75 -0.34
CA ALA A 31 -11.71 -5.31 -0.14
C ALA A 31 -11.13 -4.90 1.22
N PHE A 32 -11.41 -5.66 2.28
CA PHE A 32 -10.86 -5.44 3.62
C PHE A 32 -9.36 -5.75 3.72
N MET A 33 -8.89 -6.81 3.04
CA MET A 33 -7.47 -7.17 3.05
C MET A 33 -6.59 -6.10 2.40
N GLY A 34 -7.09 -5.33 1.44
CA GLY A 34 -6.35 -4.22 0.81
C GLY A 34 -5.80 -3.20 1.82
N PRO A 35 -6.66 -2.52 2.59
CA PRO A 35 -6.25 -1.62 3.68
C PRO A 35 -5.35 -2.31 4.72
N VAL A 36 -5.65 -3.57 5.09
CA VAL A 36 -4.82 -4.32 6.05
C VAL A 36 -3.38 -4.45 5.54
N PHE A 37 -3.18 -4.82 4.28
CA PHE A 37 -1.85 -4.90 3.68
C PHE A 37 -1.19 -3.53 3.51
N LEU A 38 -1.97 -2.48 3.25
CA LEU A 38 -1.43 -1.11 3.20
C LEU A 38 -0.88 -0.69 4.57
N PHE A 39 -1.63 -0.90 5.65
CA PHE A 39 -1.21 -0.48 6.98
C PHE A 39 -0.19 -1.41 7.64
N ALA A 40 -0.30 -2.73 7.46
CA ALA A 40 0.60 -3.69 8.09
C ALA A 40 1.76 -4.11 7.16
N GLY A 41 1.50 -4.29 5.88
CA GLY A 41 2.47 -4.80 4.91
C GLY A 41 3.52 -3.77 4.50
N THR A 42 3.12 -2.52 4.23
CA THR A 42 4.07 -1.47 3.80
C THR A 42 5.15 -1.14 4.85
N PRO A 43 4.88 -0.98 6.16
CA PRO A 43 5.94 -0.73 7.14
C PRO A 43 6.84 -1.95 7.32
N LEU A 44 6.29 -3.17 7.23
CA LEU A 44 7.07 -4.40 7.33
C LEU A 44 8.08 -4.51 6.19
N ARG A 45 7.65 -4.22 4.95
CA ARG A 45 8.52 -4.16 3.77
C ARG A 45 9.65 -3.14 3.94
N ARG A 46 9.32 -1.91 4.37
CA ARG A 46 10.30 -0.82 4.56
C ARG A 46 11.34 -1.16 5.62
N LYS A 47 10.95 -1.90 6.67
CA LYS A 47 11.84 -2.25 7.78
C LYS A 47 12.76 -3.43 7.48
N PHE A 48 12.26 -4.46 6.80
CA PHE A 48 12.95 -5.75 6.69
C PHE A 48 13.42 -6.09 5.28
N LEU A 49 12.93 -5.42 4.25
CA LEU A 49 13.23 -5.77 2.85
C LEU A 49 13.98 -4.65 2.14
N TYR A 50 13.29 -3.55 1.82
CA TYR A 50 13.87 -2.44 1.06
C TYR A 50 13.14 -1.12 1.32
N ALA A 51 13.90 -0.03 1.21
CA ALA A 51 13.39 1.34 1.32
C ALA A 51 12.56 1.75 0.10
N ASP A 52 11.79 2.83 0.25
CA ASP A 52 11.06 3.41 -0.86
C ASP A 52 12.02 4.03 -1.89
N ALA A 53 11.60 4.08 -3.15
CA ALA A 53 12.37 4.71 -4.21
C ALA A 53 12.53 6.22 -3.95
N GLU A 54 13.68 6.75 -4.35
CA GLU A 54 13.90 8.20 -4.35
C GLU A 54 12.93 8.90 -5.32
N PRO A 55 12.47 10.12 -5.00
CA PRO A 55 11.57 10.85 -5.87
C PRO A 55 12.25 11.17 -7.20
N LEU A 56 11.54 10.95 -8.30
CA LEU A 56 11.98 11.38 -9.62
C LEU A 56 12.02 12.92 -9.69
N PRO A 57 12.99 13.52 -10.41
CA PRO A 57 12.99 14.96 -10.65
C PRO A 57 11.84 15.31 -11.60
N LEU A 58 10.71 15.75 -11.03
CA LEU A 58 9.52 16.15 -11.79
C LEU A 58 9.62 17.59 -12.33
N ASP A 59 10.48 18.41 -11.72
CA ASP A 59 10.60 19.84 -12.01
C ASP A 59 11.54 20.16 -13.19
N GLY A 60 11.92 19.14 -13.98
CA GLY A 60 12.80 19.29 -15.14
C GLY A 60 14.29 19.22 -14.79
N TYR A 61 15.12 20.03 -15.46
CA TYR A 61 16.57 20.00 -15.26
C TYR A 61 16.92 20.44 -13.82
N PRO A 62 17.75 19.69 -13.07
CA PRO A 62 18.09 20.02 -11.70
C PRO A 62 19.01 21.26 -11.66
N VAL A 63 18.40 22.45 -11.59
CA VAL A 63 19.14 23.71 -11.45
C VAL A 63 19.77 23.77 -10.05
N PRO A 64 21.09 23.90 -9.93
CA PRO A 64 21.75 24.02 -8.64
C PRO A 64 21.24 25.25 -7.88
N LYS A 65 20.94 25.07 -6.59
CA LYS A 65 20.61 26.19 -5.70
C LYS A 65 21.92 26.85 -5.27
N GLY A 66 22.18 28.06 -5.77
CA GLY A 66 23.35 28.83 -5.36
C GLY A 66 23.71 29.93 -6.35
N GLU A 67 24.64 30.78 -5.93
CA GLU A 67 25.18 31.83 -6.77
C GLU A 67 26.10 31.25 -7.85
N ARG A 68 26.21 31.98 -8.96
CA ARG A 68 27.10 31.60 -10.06
C ARG A 68 28.55 31.64 -9.60
N LYS A 69 29.30 30.60 -9.93
CA LYS A 69 30.75 30.54 -9.70
C LYS A 69 31.47 31.02 -10.96
N ALA A 70 32.54 31.81 -10.79
CA ALA A 70 33.49 32.07 -11.85
C ALA A 70 34.25 30.77 -12.14
N LEU A 71 34.21 30.32 -13.40
CA LEU A 71 34.88 29.12 -13.87
C LEU A 71 35.86 29.54 -14.97
N THR A 72 36.98 28.84 -15.09
CA THR A 72 37.99 29.06 -16.13
C THR A 72 38.16 27.80 -16.98
N GLY A 73 38.39 27.96 -18.28
CA GLY A 73 38.60 26.84 -19.23
C GLY A 73 37.51 26.80 -20.30
N TYR A 74 37.90 26.44 -21.53
CA TYR A 74 37.14 26.74 -22.77
C TYR A 74 37.07 28.24 -23.12
N GLU A 75 38.05 29.02 -22.65
CA GLU A 75 38.33 30.34 -23.22
C GLU A 75 38.86 30.14 -24.66
N ASP A 76 38.61 31.11 -25.55
CA ASP A 76 39.09 31.08 -26.94
C ASP A 76 40.63 30.98 -27.06
#